data_AF-A0A1W5Z1P2-F1
#
_entry.id   AF-A0A1W5Z1P2-F1
#
_cell.length_a   1.000
_cell.length_b   1.000
_cell.length_c   1.000
_cell.angle_alpha   90.00
_cell.angle_beta   90.00
_cell.angle_gamma   90.00
#
_symmetry.space_group_name_H-M   'P 1'
#
loop_
_entity.id
_entity.type
_entity.pdbx_description
1 polymer ?
#
loop_
_entity_poly.entity_id
_entity_poly.type
_entity_poly.pdbx_seq_one_letter_code
_entity_poly.pdbx_strand_id
1 'polypeptide(L)'
;MDLFSLPRLGVVVPPENPTAEPEFNQLLGGGMNVYTSRFPVTPGAGLRAMLETYNEVLPELLGSFGALRLDAVVVACSASHYLLEPAGDRAFCAELSERAGATVGSSTQAILAACEALGVTRLTLVSPYQPWLTDTSRAFWERAGLTVDGVVLVPAAEAAGPDGGAHFDPYEVTTDAILRRIRERELPGDTALLFTGTGMGTLAALTELARRDPHRTLLTSNLASAWWARRVAGARGEAHHPLLRRLEGAAAAV
;
A
#
# COMPACT_ATOMS: atom_id res chain seq x y z
N MET A 1 -10.25 -7.17 24.76
CA MET A 1 -11.22 -7.67 23.76
C MET A 1 -10.99 -9.15 23.59
N ASP A 2 -12.06 -9.91 23.32
CA ASP A 2 -11.94 -11.34 23.03
C ASP A 2 -11.36 -11.54 21.62
N LEU A 3 -10.40 -12.45 21.47
CA LEU A 3 -9.71 -12.70 20.20
C LEU A 3 -10.70 -13.07 19.09
N PHE A 4 -11.73 -13.85 19.41
CA PHE A 4 -12.67 -14.37 18.41
C PHE A 4 -13.76 -13.38 17.99
N SER A 5 -13.93 -12.27 18.72
CA SER A 5 -14.89 -11.22 18.38
C SER A 5 -14.31 -10.11 17.52
N LEU A 6 -12.99 -10.10 17.32
CA LEU A 6 -12.31 -9.14 16.45
C LEU A 6 -12.42 -9.57 14.97
N PRO A 7 -12.61 -8.60 14.05
CA PRO A 7 -12.55 -8.88 12.63
C PRO A 7 -11.22 -9.51 12.22
N ARG A 8 -11.25 -10.38 11.21
CA ARG A 8 -10.11 -11.15 10.71
C ARG A 8 -9.72 -10.66 9.33
N LEU A 9 -8.52 -10.12 9.23
CA LEU A 9 -7.92 -9.64 7.99
C LEU A 9 -6.91 -10.66 7.47
N GLY A 10 -7.12 -11.14 6.26
CA GLY A 10 -6.07 -11.80 5.48
C GLY A 10 -5.16 -10.75 4.82
N VAL A 11 -3.86 -10.97 4.82
CA VAL A 11 -2.90 -10.13 4.09
C VAL A 11 -2.03 -11.03 3.23
N VAL A 12 -1.97 -10.75 1.93
CA VAL A 12 -1.07 -11.44 1.00
C VAL A 12 0.13 -10.55 0.72
N VAL A 13 1.34 -10.99 1.04
CA VAL A 13 2.57 -10.19 0.92
C VAL A 13 3.60 -10.87 0.00
N PRO A 14 4.50 -10.11 -0.65
CA PRO A 14 5.69 -10.68 -1.29
C PRO A 14 6.54 -11.49 -0.27
N PRO A 15 7.20 -12.57 -0.69
CA PRO A 15 7.91 -13.49 0.20
C PRO A 15 9.09 -12.84 0.93
N GLU A 16 9.65 -11.75 0.40
CA GLU A 16 10.79 -11.04 1.00
C GLU A 16 10.38 -9.74 1.69
N ASN A 17 9.11 -9.34 1.60
CA ASN A 17 8.66 -8.07 2.16
C ASN A 17 8.78 -8.08 3.70
N PRO A 18 9.66 -7.24 4.29
CA PRO A 18 9.87 -7.21 5.74
C PRO A 18 8.95 -6.21 6.45
N THR A 19 8.17 -5.43 5.72
CA THR A 19 7.54 -4.19 6.19
C THR A 19 6.04 -4.30 6.34
N ALA A 20 5.35 -4.93 5.39
CA ALA A 20 3.90 -4.99 5.37
C ALA A 20 3.34 -5.57 6.67
N GLU A 21 3.80 -6.76 7.08
CA GLU A 21 3.29 -7.41 8.29
C GLU A 21 3.53 -6.58 9.56
N PRO A 22 4.76 -6.07 9.85
CA PRO A 22 4.96 -5.17 10.98
C PRO A 22 4.09 -3.91 10.93
N GLU A 23 3.95 -3.25 9.78
CA GLU A 23 3.15 -2.03 9.67
C GLU A 23 1.65 -2.30 9.86
N PHE A 24 1.10 -3.37 9.29
CA PHE A 24 -0.30 -3.76 9.53
C PHE A 24 -0.54 -4.04 11.02
N ASN A 25 0.37 -4.73 11.69
CA ASN A 25 0.27 -4.99 13.13
C ASN A 25 0.32 -3.71 13.97
N GLN A 26 1.18 -2.75 13.62
CA GLN A 26 1.22 -1.45 14.30
C GLN A 26 -0.04 -0.60 14.05
N LEU A 27 -0.50 -0.57 12.80
CA LEU A 27 -1.65 0.22 12.36
C LEU A 27 -2.96 -0.27 12.98
N LEU A 28 -3.19 -1.58 12.94
CA LEU A 28 -4.44 -2.21 13.38
C LEU A 28 -4.45 -2.53 14.88
N GLY A 29 -3.28 -2.82 15.47
CA GLY A 29 -3.14 -3.19 16.88
C GLY A 29 -4.15 -4.28 17.27
N GLY A 30 -4.75 -4.14 18.45
CA GLY A 30 -5.82 -5.05 18.91
C GLY A 30 -7.20 -4.79 18.29
N GLY A 31 -7.31 -4.02 17.21
CA GLY A 31 -8.57 -3.70 16.54
C GLY A 31 -9.00 -4.74 15.50
N MET A 32 -8.07 -5.56 14.99
CA MET A 32 -8.31 -6.65 14.05
C MET A 32 -7.25 -7.73 14.22
N ASN A 33 -7.58 -8.98 13.94
CA ASN A 33 -6.60 -10.06 13.83
C ASN A 33 -6.04 -10.11 12.41
N VAL A 34 -4.72 -10.12 12.27
CA VAL A 34 -4.03 -10.16 10.98
C VAL A 34 -3.46 -11.56 10.74
N TYR A 35 -3.78 -12.15 9.58
CA TYR A 35 -3.29 -13.44 9.14
C TYR A 35 -2.61 -13.29 7.80
N THR A 36 -1.36 -13.76 7.67
CA THR A 36 -0.58 -13.56 6.46
C THR A 36 -0.49 -14.83 5.61
N SER A 37 -0.58 -14.67 4.30
CA SER A 37 -0.06 -15.61 3.32
C SER A 37 1.01 -14.92 2.46
N ARG A 38 1.98 -15.68 1.96
CA ARG A 38 3.10 -15.16 1.17
C ARG A 38 3.05 -15.67 -0.25
N PHE A 39 3.26 -14.79 -1.21
CA PHE A 39 3.51 -15.20 -2.59
C PHE A 39 4.72 -16.15 -2.66
N PRO A 40 4.77 -17.04 -3.68
CA PRO A 40 5.92 -17.92 -3.86
C PRO A 40 7.19 -17.12 -4.18
N VAL A 41 8.33 -17.70 -3.82
CA VAL A 41 9.63 -17.25 -4.35
C VAL A 41 9.71 -17.53 -5.84
N THR A 42 10.36 -16.65 -6.61
CA THR A 42 10.55 -16.80 -8.06
C THR A 42 12.03 -16.69 -8.44
N PRO A 43 12.87 -17.66 -8.05
CA PRO A 43 14.32 -17.57 -8.23
C PRO A 43 14.70 -17.34 -9.69
N GLY A 44 15.50 -16.31 -9.95
CA GLY A 44 15.97 -15.95 -11.29
C GLY A 44 14.94 -15.25 -12.18
N ALA A 45 13.70 -15.04 -11.72
CA ALA A 45 12.74 -14.21 -12.44
C ALA A 45 13.11 -12.73 -12.31
N GLY A 46 12.99 -11.98 -13.41
CA GLY A 46 13.05 -10.53 -13.34
C GLY A 46 11.80 -9.95 -12.66
N LEU A 47 11.91 -8.73 -12.12
CA LEU A 47 10.84 -8.09 -11.35
C LEU A 47 9.48 -8.12 -12.07
N ARG A 48 9.43 -7.82 -13.38
CA ARG A 48 8.18 -7.84 -14.13
C ARG A 48 7.54 -9.24 -14.18
N ALA A 49 8.32 -10.26 -14.55
CA ALA A 49 7.83 -11.63 -14.61
C ALA A 49 7.35 -12.13 -13.23
N MET A 50 8.08 -11.78 -12.17
CA MET A 50 7.65 -12.07 -10.79
C MET A 50 6.29 -11.43 -10.47
N LEU A 51 6.09 -10.16 -10.81
CA LEU A 51 4.81 -9.46 -10.56
C LEU A 51 3.65 -10.04 -11.38
N GLU A 52 3.92 -10.48 -12.62
CA GLU A 52 2.95 -11.20 -13.46
C GLU A 52 2.57 -12.55 -12.81
N THR A 53 3.56 -13.34 -12.38
CA THR A 53 3.34 -14.60 -11.65
C THR A 53 2.53 -14.38 -10.37
N TYR A 54 2.72 -13.29 -9.64
CA TYR A 54 1.92 -13.00 -8.44
C TYR A 54 0.42 -12.89 -8.76
N ASN A 55 0.05 -12.21 -9.85
CA ASN A 55 -1.36 -12.14 -10.26
C ASN A 55 -1.89 -13.51 -10.71
N GLU A 56 -1.07 -14.30 -11.41
CA GLU A 56 -1.46 -15.65 -11.88
C GLU A 56 -1.78 -16.61 -10.72
N VAL A 57 -0.94 -16.62 -9.67
CA VAL A 57 -1.07 -17.56 -8.55
C VAL A 57 -2.02 -17.08 -7.45
N LEU A 58 -2.37 -15.79 -7.44
CA LEU A 58 -3.17 -15.19 -6.37
C LEU A 58 -4.52 -15.91 -6.11
N PRO A 59 -5.31 -16.31 -7.14
CA PRO A 59 -6.56 -17.03 -6.90
C PRO A 59 -6.39 -18.33 -6.11
N GLU A 60 -5.34 -19.11 -6.39
CA GLU A 60 -5.04 -20.34 -5.66
C GLU A 60 -4.44 -20.03 -4.28
N LEU A 61 -3.56 -19.03 -4.20
CA LEU A 61 -2.92 -18.61 -2.96
C LEU A 61 -3.92 -18.16 -1.90
N LEU A 62 -5.04 -17.52 -2.29
CA LEU A 62 -6.11 -17.18 -1.34
C LEU A 62 -6.70 -18.43 -0.65
N GLY A 63 -6.67 -19.59 -1.30
CA GLY A 63 -7.06 -20.86 -0.71
C GLY A 63 -6.16 -21.32 0.43
N SER A 64 -4.95 -20.77 0.57
CA SER A 64 -4.00 -21.15 1.63
C SER A 64 -4.48 -20.75 3.03
N PHE A 65 -5.45 -19.84 3.14
CA PHE A 65 -6.11 -19.52 4.41
C PHE A 65 -7.05 -20.64 4.90
N GLY A 66 -7.31 -21.65 4.07
CA GLY A 66 -8.12 -22.82 4.40
C GLY A 66 -9.56 -22.46 4.77
N ALA A 67 -10.08 -23.06 5.84
CA ALA A 67 -11.44 -22.81 6.32
C ALA A 67 -11.55 -21.57 7.25
N LEU A 68 -10.49 -20.76 7.36
CA LEU A 68 -10.53 -19.56 8.18
C LEU A 68 -11.49 -18.55 7.54
N ARG A 69 -12.58 -18.24 8.25
CA ARG A 69 -13.51 -17.17 7.85
C ARG A 69 -12.85 -15.82 8.04
N LEU A 70 -12.45 -15.20 6.94
CA LEU A 70 -11.91 -13.84 6.89
C LEU A 70 -13.05 -12.85 6.62
N ASP A 71 -12.97 -11.67 7.22
CA ASP A 71 -13.93 -10.57 6.97
C ASP A 71 -13.48 -9.71 5.79
N ALA A 72 -12.16 -9.60 5.60
CA ALA A 72 -11.55 -8.95 4.44
C ALA A 72 -10.19 -9.58 4.13
N VAL A 73 -9.73 -9.40 2.90
CA VAL A 73 -8.37 -9.75 2.45
C VAL A 73 -7.76 -8.56 1.73
N VAL A 74 -6.51 -8.24 2.06
CA VAL A 74 -5.70 -7.26 1.33
C VAL A 74 -4.59 -7.96 0.56
N VAL A 75 -4.47 -7.66 -0.73
CA VAL A 75 -3.28 -7.97 -1.52
C VAL A 75 -2.28 -6.83 -1.35
N ALA A 76 -1.33 -7.02 -0.43
CA ALA A 76 -0.32 -6.03 -0.06
C ALA A 76 0.87 -6.06 -1.02
N CYS A 77 0.59 -5.89 -2.32
CA CYS A 77 1.56 -5.69 -3.38
C CYS A 77 0.95 -4.79 -4.47
N SER A 78 1.09 -3.47 -4.34
CA SER A 78 0.54 -2.54 -5.34
C SER A 78 1.20 -2.67 -6.71
N ALA A 79 2.47 -3.10 -6.75
CA ALA A 79 3.24 -3.22 -7.98
C ALA A 79 2.65 -4.22 -8.99
N SER A 80 2.15 -5.38 -8.53
CA SER A 80 1.54 -6.38 -9.43
C SER A 80 0.20 -5.89 -9.97
N HIS A 81 -0.54 -5.13 -9.17
CA HIS A 81 -1.84 -4.58 -9.56
C HIS A 81 -1.74 -3.38 -10.50
N TYR A 82 -0.62 -2.63 -10.52
CA TYR A 82 -0.41 -1.61 -11.55
C TYR A 82 -0.43 -2.19 -12.97
N LEU A 83 0.02 -3.44 -13.13
CA LEU A 83 0.05 -4.13 -14.43
C LEU A 83 -1.35 -4.45 -14.97
N LEU A 84 -2.36 -4.50 -14.09
CA LEU A 84 -3.76 -4.80 -14.46
C LEU A 84 -4.55 -3.56 -14.88
N GLU A 85 -3.98 -2.36 -14.66
CA GLU A 85 -4.69 -1.08 -14.77
C GLU A 85 -5.90 -0.97 -13.80
N PRO A 86 -6.48 0.23 -13.59
CA PRO A 86 -7.49 0.40 -12.54
C PRO A 86 -8.76 -0.45 -12.73
N ALA A 87 -9.24 -0.58 -13.98
CA ALA A 87 -10.42 -1.38 -14.28
C ALA A 87 -10.16 -2.89 -14.14
N GLY A 88 -9.00 -3.35 -14.60
CA GLY A 88 -8.61 -4.76 -14.49
C GLY A 88 -8.33 -5.16 -13.05
N ASP A 89 -7.66 -4.30 -12.26
CA ASP A 89 -7.49 -4.48 -10.81
C ASP A 89 -8.84 -4.64 -10.10
N ARG A 90 -9.79 -3.74 -10.38
CA ARG A 90 -11.17 -3.82 -9.83
C ARG A 90 -11.86 -5.13 -10.18
N ALA A 91 -11.87 -5.50 -11.46
CA ALA A 91 -12.50 -6.73 -11.92
C ALA A 91 -11.86 -7.97 -11.29
N PHE A 92 -10.52 -7.98 -11.20
CA PHE A 92 -9.77 -9.08 -10.63
C PHE A 92 -10.07 -9.26 -9.14
N CYS A 93 -10.07 -8.21 -8.32
CA CYS A 93 -10.43 -8.37 -6.91
C CYS A 93 -11.90 -8.74 -6.70
N ALA A 94 -12.81 -8.34 -7.60
CA ALA A 94 -14.21 -8.80 -7.55
C ALA A 94 -14.28 -10.32 -7.76
N GLU A 95 -13.60 -10.84 -8.78
CA GLU A 95 -13.50 -12.29 -9.02
C GLU A 95 -12.88 -13.02 -7.82
N LEU A 96 -11.79 -12.49 -7.27
CA LEU A 96 -11.15 -13.06 -6.07
C LEU A 96 -12.09 -13.07 -4.87
N SER A 97 -12.92 -12.04 -4.71
CA SER A 97 -13.90 -11.95 -3.62
C SER A 97 -14.97 -13.03 -3.73
N GLU A 98 -15.48 -13.29 -4.93
CA GLU A 98 -16.43 -14.38 -5.20
C GLU A 98 -15.83 -15.75 -4.86
N ARG A 99 -14.57 -15.98 -5.26
CA ARG A 99 -13.86 -17.24 -5.00
C ARG A 99 -13.53 -17.45 -3.52
N ALA A 100 -13.08 -16.39 -2.83
CA ALA A 100 -12.67 -16.47 -1.43
C ALA A 100 -13.84 -16.48 -0.44
N GLY A 101 -15.03 -16.02 -0.86
CA GLY A 101 -16.18 -15.86 0.05
C GLY A 101 -15.96 -14.75 1.10
N ALA A 102 -15.04 -13.83 0.83
CA ALA A 102 -14.69 -12.68 1.66
C ALA A 102 -14.35 -11.50 0.75
N THR A 103 -14.46 -10.26 1.25
CA THR A 103 -14.12 -9.08 0.43
C THR A 103 -12.62 -9.00 0.24
N VAL A 104 -12.15 -9.16 -1.01
CA VAL A 104 -10.74 -9.04 -1.40
C VAL A 104 -10.53 -7.66 -2.02
N GLY A 105 -9.47 -6.97 -1.60
CA GLY A 105 -9.07 -5.69 -2.18
C GLY A 105 -7.55 -5.62 -2.33
N SER A 106 -7.10 -4.93 -3.36
CA SER A 106 -5.67 -4.62 -3.54
C SER A 106 -5.29 -3.34 -2.80
N SER A 107 -4.00 -3.16 -2.53
CA SER A 107 -3.53 -1.87 -2.01
C SER A 107 -3.85 -0.69 -2.95
N THR A 108 -3.93 -0.92 -4.26
CA THR A 108 -4.32 0.10 -5.24
C THR A 108 -5.78 0.51 -5.08
N GLN A 109 -6.70 -0.44 -4.94
CA GLN A 109 -8.11 -0.14 -4.63
C GLN A 109 -8.30 0.54 -3.27
N ALA A 110 -7.54 0.12 -2.26
CA ALA A 110 -7.57 0.76 -0.96
C ALA A 110 -7.12 2.23 -1.02
N ILE A 111 -6.07 2.53 -1.79
CA ILE A 111 -5.63 3.91 -2.05
C ILE A 111 -6.71 4.70 -2.79
N LEU A 112 -7.31 4.15 -3.84
CA LEU A 112 -8.39 4.83 -4.57
C LEU A 112 -9.59 5.14 -3.66
N ALA A 113 -10.00 4.19 -2.83
CA ALA A 113 -11.07 4.39 -1.86
C ALA A 113 -10.72 5.47 -0.82
N ALA A 114 -9.46 5.53 -0.37
CA ALA A 114 -9.00 6.58 0.52
C ALA A 114 -8.97 7.95 -0.17
N CYS A 115 -8.52 8.01 -1.43
CA CYS A 115 -8.54 9.25 -2.21
C CYS A 115 -9.97 9.77 -2.40
N GLU A 116 -10.90 8.89 -2.76
CA GLU A 116 -12.33 9.21 -2.91
C GLU A 116 -12.91 9.78 -1.60
N ALA A 117 -12.70 9.09 -0.48
CA ALA A 117 -13.21 9.51 0.81
C ALA A 117 -12.58 10.82 1.33
N LEU A 118 -11.41 11.20 0.83
CA LEU A 118 -10.71 12.44 1.20
C LEU A 118 -10.91 13.57 0.17
N GLY A 119 -11.62 13.34 -0.93
CA GLY A 119 -11.71 14.29 -2.04
C GLY A 119 -10.37 14.56 -2.74
N VAL A 120 -9.39 13.65 -2.62
CA VAL A 120 -8.07 13.79 -3.24
C VAL A 120 -8.16 13.51 -4.74
N THR A 121 -7.78 14.51 -5.54
CA THR A 121 -7.72 14.43 -7.00
C THR A 121 -6.30 14.60 -7.54
N ARG A 122 -5.35 14.98 -6.69
CA ARG A 122 -3.97 15.36 -7.06
C ARG A 122 -2.96 14.67 -6.14
N LEU A 123 -1.97 14.02 -6.73
CA LEU A 123 -0.96 13.22 -6.06
C LEU A 123 0.46 13.65 -6.46
N THR A 124 1.38 13.59 -5.49
CA THR A 124 2.81 13.47 -5.75
C THR A 124 3.26 12.11 -5.24
N LEU A 125 3.87 11.32 -6.12
CA LEU A 125 4.33 9.99 -5.76
C LEU A 125 5.69 10.07 -5.06
N VAL A 126 5.83 9.43 -3.92
CA VAL A 126 7.12 9.18 -3.28
C VAL A 126 7.47 7.72 -3.56
N SER A 127 8.37 7.50 -4.52
CA SER A 127 8.56 6.22 -5.16
C SER A 127 9.96 5.64 -4.89
N PRO A 128 10.06 4.42 -4.34
CA PRO A 128 11.33 3.73 -4.14
C PRO A 128 11.72 2.85 -5.33
N TYR A 129 10.98 2.94 -6.43
CA TYR A 129 11.11 2.01 -7.55
C TYR A 129 12.11 2.49 -8.60
N GLN A 130 12.58 1.53 -9.39
CA GLN A 130 13.24 1.80 -10.65
C GLN A 130 12.29 2.51 -11.64
N PRO A 131 12.83 3.29 -12.60
CA PRO A 131 12.04 4.21 -13.43
C PRO A 131 10.81 3.60 -14.08
N TRP A 132 10.94 2.43 -14.73
CA TRP A 132 9.80 1.83 -15.44
C TRP A 132 8.62 1.49 -14.52
N LEU A 133 8.89 1.08 -13.27
CA LEU A 133 7.85 0.74 -12.31
C LEU A 133 7.25 2.00 -11.69
N THR A 134 8.05 3.06 -11.50
CA THR A 134 7.54 4.39 -11.16
C THR A 134 6.61 4.94 -12.24
N ASP A 135 6.99 4.82 -13.52
CA ASP A 135 6.17 5.27 -14.65
C ASP A 135 4.89 4.44 -14.78
N THR A 136 4.98 3.12 -14.55
CA THR A 136 3.81 2.23 -14.52
C THR A 136 2.84 2.61 -13.39
N SER A 137 3.37 2.92 -12.19
CA SER A 137 2.58 3.43 -11.05
C SER A 137 1.91 4.75 -11.38
N ARG A 138 2.65 5.73 -11.93
CA ARG A 138 2.08 7.02 -12.37
C ARG A 138 0.92 6.81 -13.34
N ALA A 139 1.14 6.02 -14.37
CA ALA A 139 0.15 5.79 -15.40
C ALA A 139 -1.11 5.10 -14.86
N PHE A 140 -0.99 4.23 -13.85
CA PHE A 140 -2.15 3.65 -13.16
C PHE A 140 -3.03 4.74 -12.51
N TRP A 141 -2.44 5.64 -11.73
CA TRP A 141 -3.19 6.69 -11.04
C TRP A 141 -3.82 7.69 -12.00
N GLU A 142 -3.11 8.04 -13.07
CA GLU A 142 -3.62 8.90 -14.14
C GLU A 142 -4.81 8.26 -14.86
N ARG A 143 -4.72 6.97 -15.22
CA ARG A 143 -5.85 6.20 -15.76
C ARG A 143 -7.01 6.05 -14.78
N ALA A 144 -6.74 6.12 -13.47
CA ALA A 144 -7.77 6.10 -12.44
C ALA A 144 -8.47 7.46 -12.24
N GLY A 145 -8.09 8.49 -13.00
CA GLY A 145 -8.68 9.82 -12.94
C GLY A 145 -8.02 10.78 -11.94
N LEU A 146 -6.87 10.41 -11.37
CA LEU A 146 -6.09 11.31 -10.51
C LEU A 146 -5.04 12.06 -11.33
N THR A 147 -4.70 13.29 -10.93
CA THR A 147 -3.55 14.00 -11.50
C THR A 147 -2.30 13.64 -10.71
N VAL A 148 -1.22 13.22 -11.39
CA VAL A 148 0.10 13.06 -10.75
C VAL A 148 0.96 14.28 -11.04
N ASP A 149 1.06 15.18 -10.07
CA ASP A 149 1.78 16.45 -10.17
C ASP A 149 3.29 16.28 -10.25
N GLY A 150 3.81 15.19 -9.69
CA GLY A 150 5.23 14.97 -9.63
C GLY A 150 5.60 13.63 -9.01
N VAL A 151 6.90 13.37 -9.04
CA VAL A 151 7.50 12.19 -8.45
C VAL A 151 8.74 12.59 -7.65
N VAL A 152 8.81 12.13 -6.42
CA VAL A 152 10.00 12.13 -5.57
C VAL A 152 10.57 10.71 -5.57
N LEU A 153 11.67 10.50 -6.30
CA LEU A 153 12.37 9.20 -6.30
C LEU A 153 13.19 9.05 -5.02
N VAL A 154 13.05 7.92 -4.33
CA VAL A 154 13.75 7.58 -3.09
C VAL A 154 14.50 6.24 -3.28
N PRO A 155 15.67 6.25 -3.93
CA PRO A 155 16.48 5.04 -4.04
C PRO A 155 17.00 4.60 -2.65
N ALA A 156 17.32 3.31 -2.51
CA ALA A 156 18.01 2.78 -1.34
C ALA A 156 19.43 3.36 -1.21
N ALA A 157 20.13 3.50 -2.35
CA ALA A 157 21.44 4.16 -2.43
C ALA A 157 21.61 4.88 -3.78
N GLU A 158 22.32 6.01 -3.81
CA GLU A 158 22.40 6.86 -5.02
C GLU A 158 23.46 6.40 -6.04
N ALA A 159 24.49 5.67 -5.61
CA ALA A 159 25.61 5.23 -6.46
C ALA A 159 26.08 3.82 -6.09
N ALA A 160 25.15 2.85 -6.07
CA ALA A 160 25.41 1.46 -5.71
C ALA A 160 24.72 0.44 -6.63
N GLY A 161 24.08 0.91 -7.70
CA GLY A 161 23.49 0.04 -8.73
C GLY A 161 24.56 -0.63 -9.59
N PRO A 162 24.22 -1.70 -10.33
CA PRO A 162 25.16 -2.45 -11.17
C PRO A 162 25.92 -1.58 -12.18
N ASP A 163 25.28 -0.51 -12.67
CA ASP A 163 25.86 0.43 -13.65
C ASP A 163 26.47 1.68 -12.99
N GLY A 164 26.70 1.66 -11.67
CA GLY A 164 27.16 2.82 -10.89
C GLY A 164 26.08 3.88 -10.63
N GLY A 165 24.85 3.61 -11.06
CA GLY A 165 23.67 4.44 -10.81
C GLY A 165 22.99 4.17 -9.46
N ALA A 166 21.77 4.64 -9.30
CA ALA A 166 21.00 4.43 -8.09
C ALA A 166 20.58 2.96 -7.94
N HIS A 167 20.67 2.45 -6.71
CA HIS A 167 20.13 1.16 -6.29
C HIS A 167 18.70 1.37 -5.78
N PHE A 168 17.75 0.63 -6.34
CA PHE A 168 16.34 0.70 -5.96
C PHE A 168 15.93 -0.62 -5.30
N ASP A 169 15.78 -0.59 -3.99
CA ASP A 169 15.16 -1.65 -3.21
C ASP A 169 14.25 -0.98 -2.16
N PRO A 170 12.91 -1.15 -2.25
CA PRO A 170 12.02 -0.58 -1.26
C PRO A 170 12.31 -1.06 0.16
N TYR A 171 12.87 -2.26 0.35
CA TYR A 171 13.11 -2.87 1.66
C TYR A 171 14.32 -2.26 2.39
N GLU A 172 15.20 -1.55 1.67
CA GLU A 172 16.39 -0.91 2.22
C GLU A 172 16.23 0.60 2.41
N VAL A 173 15.12 1.19 1.96
CA VAL A 173 14.87 2.63 2.08
C VAL A 173 14.70 3.04 3.55
N THR A 174 15.48 4.02 3.98
CA THR A 174 15.46 4.54 5.35
C THR A 174 14.54 5.75 5.50
N THR A 175 14.05 5.97 6.73
CA THR A 175 13.29 7.18 7.10
C THR A 175 14.04 8.45 6.76
N ASP A 176 15.35 8.49 7.00
CA ASP A 176 16.19 9.66 6.70
C ASP A 176 16.30 9.93 5.20
N ALA A 177 16.43 8.87 4.38
CA ALA A 177 16.39 9.01 2.93
C ALA A 177 15.06 9.62 2.47
N ILE A 178 13.92 9.10 2.96
CA ILE A 178 12.60 9.65 2.65
C ILE A 178 12.50 11.14 3.00
N LEU A 179 12.83 11.50 4.25
CA LEU A 179 12.72 12.87 4.76
C LEU A 179 13.68 13.84 4.07
N ARG A 180 14.88 13.37 3.69
CA ARG A 180 15.84 14.17 2.91
C ARG A 180 15.28 14.45 1.51
N ARG A 181 14.84 13.44 0.78
CA ARG A 181 14.36 13.57 -0.60
C ARG A 181 13.13 14.44 -0.72
N ILE A 182 12.24 14.40 0.28
CA ILE A 182 11.08 15.30 0.36
C ILE A 182 11.52 16.75 0.58
N ARG A 183 12.50 17.01 1.47
CA ARG A 183 13.00 18.37 1.74
C ARG A 183 13.73 19.01 0.56
N GLU A 184 14.33 18.20 -0.31
CA GLU A 184 15.04 18.66 -1.51
C GLU A 184 14.09 19.09 -2.65
N ARG A 185 12.77 18.99 -2.46
CA ARG A 185 11.76 19.23 -3.49
C ARG A 185 10.77 20.29 -3.04
N GLU A 186 10.45 21.22 -3.92
CA GLU A 186 9.25 22.05 -3.77
C GLU A 186 8.04 21.21 -4.18
N LEU A 187 7.08 21.07 -3.28
CA LEU A 187 5.88 20.28 -3.47
C LEU A 187 4.67 21.21 -3.54
N PRO A 188 3.73 21.03 -4.50
CA PRO A 188 2.50 21.81 -4.55
C PRO A 188 1.78 21.82 -3.21
N GLY A 189 1.18 22.94 -2.79
CA GLY A 189 0.53 23.06 -1.47
C GLY A 189 -0.68 22.14 -1.26
N ASP A 190 -1.36 21.78 -2.34
CA ASP A 190 -2.66 21.08 -2.38
C ASP A 190 -2.56 19.59 -2.77
N THR A 191 -1.37 19.10 -3.17
CA THR A 191 -1.20 17.68 -3.52
C THR A 191 -1.19 16.78 -2.27
N ALA A 192 -1.83 15.62 -2.34
CA ALA A 192 -1.53 14.56 -1.38
C ALA A 192 -0.19 13.89 -1.73
N LEU A 193 0.53 13.38 -0.71
CA LEU A 193 1.73 12.58 -0.93
C LEU A 193 1.38 11.10 -0.84
N LEU A 194 1.63 10.36 -1.91
CA LEU A 194 1.45 8.91 -1.94
C LEU A 194 2.81 8.21 -1.90
N PHE A 195 3.12 7.59 -0.77
CA PHE A 195 4.29 6.72 -0.60
C PHE A 195 3.96 5.34 -1.18
N THR A 196 4.54 5.06 -2.36
CA THR A 196 4.13 3.90 -3.15
C THR A 196 4.80 2.63 -2.67
N GLY A 197 4.01 1.56 -2.59
CA GLY A 197 4.50 0.22 -2.25
C GLY A 197 4.24 -0.15 -0.80
N THR A 198 4.29 -1.45 -0.57
CA THR A 198 4.06 -2.07 0.75
C THR A 198 5.36 -2.49 1.43
N GLY A 199 6.50 -2.35 0.72
CA GLY A 199 7.83 -2.74 1.18
C GLY A 199 8.68 -1.61 1.75
N MET A 200 8.36 -0.35 1.44
CA MET A 200 9.07 0.80 1.99
C MET A 200 8.53 1.12 3.38
N GLY A 201 9.40 1.10 4.40
CA GLY A 201 9.04 1.46 5.77
C GLY A 201 8.73 2.95 5.88
N THR A 202 7.46 3.29 6.10
CA THR A 202 6.96 4.67 5.92
C THR A 202 6.39 5.30 7.18
N LEU A 203 5.95 4.53 8.18
CA LEU A 203 5.21 5.07 9.34
C LEU A 203 6.00 6.12 10.13
N ALA A 204 7.30 5.94 10.32
CA ALA A 204 8.15 6.89 11.03
C ALA A 204 8.29 8.21 10.25
N ALA A 205 8.53 8.14 8.94
CA ALA A 205 8.58 9.32 8.07
C ALA A 205 7.24 10.07 8.06
N LEU A 206 6.12 9.35 7.94
CA LEU A 206 4.78 9.95 7.97
C LEU A 206 4.49 10.66 9.28
N THR A 207 4.90 10.08 10.41
CA THR A 207 4.71 10.69 11.73
C THR A 207 5.42 12.03 11.82
N GLU A 208 6.67 12.09 11.34
CA GLU A 208 7.44 13.34 11.33
C GLU A 208 6.87 14.36 10.33
N LEU A 209 6.45 13.93 9.15
CA LEU A 209 5.84 14.82 8.15
C LEU A 209 4.50 15.38 8.62
N ALA A 210 3.64 14.56 9.21
CA ALA A 210 2.35 14.98 9.74
C ALA A 210 2.49 16.00 10.88
N ARG A 211 3.58 15.93 11.65
CA ARG A 211 3.92 16.91 12.68
C ARG A 211 4.36 18.25 12.08
N ARG A 212 5.08 18.24 10.96
CA ARG A 212 5.60 19.44 10.28
C ARG A 212 4.57 20.16 9.44
N ASP A 213 3.73 19.40 8.73
CA ASP A 213 2.64 19.92 7.91
C ASP A 213 1.33 19.18 8.26
N PRO A 214 0.60 19.64 9.29
CA PRO A 214 -0.63 19.01 9.75
C PRO A 214 -1.80 19.12 8.78
N HIS A 215 -1.68 19.84 7.67
CA HIS A 215 -2.72 19.95 6.65
C HIS A 215 -2.45 19.05 5.45
N ARG A 216 -1.19 18.60 5.28
CA ARG A 216 -0.84 17.65 4.22
C ARG A 216 -1.56 16.32 4.40
N THR A 217 -2.19 15.88 3.31
CA THR A 217 -2.67 14.50 3.18
C THR A 217 -1.48 13.59 2.84
N LEU A 218 -1.24 12.61 3.70
CA LEU A 218 -0.18 11.61 3.54
C LEU A 218 -0.83 10.23 3.43
N LEU A 219 -0.55 9.52 2.34
CA LEU A 219 -1.08 8.18 2.05
C LEU A 219 0.06 7.20 1.80
N THR A 220 -0.09 5.98 2.29
CA THR A 220 0.80 4.85 1.96
C THR A 220 -0.05 3.66 1.55
N SER A 221 0.54 2.71 0.82
CA SER A 221 -0.18 1.48 0.46
C SER A 221 -0.68 0.73 1.70
N ASN A 222 0.15 0.61 2.74
CA ASN A 222 -0.22 -0.10 3.98
C ASN A 222 -1.24 0.69 4.82
N LEU A 223 -1.08 2.02 4.95
CA LEU A 223 -2.01 2.87 5.70
C LEU A 223 -3.42 2.88 5.07
N ALA A 224 -3.50 3.08 3.76
CA ALA A 224 -4.76 3.06 3.04
C ALA A 224 -5.42 1.67 3.09
N SER A 225 -4.62 0.60 2.99
CA SER A 225 -5.11 -0.78 3.10
C SER A 225 -5.66 -1.10 4.49
N ALA A 226 -4.98 -0.67 5.57
CA ALA A 226 -5.46 -0.86 6.93
C ALA A 226 -6.77 -0.10 7.18
N TRP A 227 -6.89 1.14 6.67
CA TRP A 227 -8.12 1.92 6.71
C TRP A 227 -9.26 1.24 5.94
N TRP A 228 -8.99 0.81 4.71
CA TRP A 228 -9.97 0.13 3.86
C TRP A 228 -10.45 -1.17 4.52
N ALA A 229 -9.53 -1.98 5.06
CA ALA A 229 -9.84 -3.24 5.74
C ALA A 229 -10.76 -3.03 6.94
N ARG A 230 -10.48 -2.02 7.78
CA ARG A 230 -11.34 -1.67 8.92
C ARG A 230 -12.76 -1.31 8.47
N ARG A 231 -12.88 -0.50 7.43
CA ARG A 231 -14.18 -0.06 6.88
C ARG A 231 -14.97 -1.23 6.33
N VAL A 232 -14.36 -2.06 5.49
CA VAL A 232 -15.02 -3.20 4.83
C VAL A 232 -15.39 -4.30 5.83
N ALA A 233 -14.53 -4.57 6.80
CA ALA A 233 -14.79 -5.57 7.85
C ALA A 233 -15.72 -5.06 8.97
N GLY A 234 -16.21 -3.81 8.89
CA GLY A 234 -17.09 -3.22 9.90
C GLY A 234 -16.45 -3.10 11.28
N ALA A 235 -15.11 -2.93 11.34
CA ALA A 235 -14.38 -2.76 12.59
C ALA A 235 -14.90 -1.54 13.36
N ARG A 236 -15.18 -1.74 14.65
CA ARG A 236 -15.74 -0.71 15.53
C ARG A 236 -14.68 -0.12 16.45
N GLY A 237 -14.97 1.07 16.96
CA GLY A 237 -14.09 1.79 17.87
C GLY A 237 -13.01 2.59 17.15
N GLU A 238 -12.33 3.43 17.92
CA GLU A 238 -11.29 4.31 17.41
C GLU A 238 -10.11 3.50 16.85
N ALA A 239 -9.49 3.95 15.74
CA ALA A 239 -8.27 3.32 15.24
C ALA A 239 -7.14 3.37 16.28
N HIS A 240 -6.37 2.29 16.35
CA HIS A 240 -5.26 2.16 17.30
C HIS A 240 -4.14 3.19 17.02
N HIS A 241 -3.72 3.31 15.76
CA HIS A 241 -2.57 4.11 15.38
C HIS A 241 -2.95 5.58 15.08
N PRO A 242 -2.17 6.59 15.54
CA PRO A 242 -2.46 8.00 15.29
C PRO A 242 -2.62 8.37 13.81
N LEU A 243 -1.77 7.83 12.92
CA LEU A 243 -1.89 8.06 11.47
C LEU A 243 -3.22 7.52 10.90
N LEU A 244 -3.68 6.37 11.42
CA LEU A 244 -4.91 5.75 10.97
C LEU A 244 -6.13 6.54 11.48
N ARG A 245 -6.11 7.01 12.74
CA ARG A 245 -7.12 7.94 13.27
C ARG A 245 -7.20 9.24 12.48
N ARG A 246 -6.05 9.80 12.13
CA ARG A 246 -5.97 11.01 11.30
C ARG A 246 -6.63 10.78 9.94
N LEU A 247 -6.38 9.64 9.31
CA LEU A 247 -7.01 9.27 8.04
C LEU A 247 -8.53 9.07 8.18
N GLU A 248 -8.98 8.33 9.20
CA GLU A 248 -10.41 8.13 9.49
C GLU A 248 -11.14 9.46 9.77
N GLY A 249 -10.54 10.35 10.57
CA GLY A 249 -11.11 11.65 10.90
C GLY A 249 -11.19 12.58 9.69
N ALA A 250 -10.17 12.60 8.83
CA ALA A 250 -10.19 13.39 7.61
C ALA A 250 -11.25 12.90 6.62
N ALA A 251 -11.40 11.57 6.47
CA ALA A 251 -12.40 10.97 5.60
C ALA A 251 -13.86 11.16 6.09
N ALA A 252 -14.05 11.40 7.39
CA ALA A 252 -15.37 11.69 7.97
C ALA A 252 -15.78 13.17 7.85
N ALA A 253 -14.87 14.06 7.45
CA ALA A 253 -15.08 15.50 7.39
C ALA A 253 -15.41 16.03 5.98
N VAL A 254 -15.39 15.17 4.96
CA VAL A 254 -15.72 15.45 3.56
C VAL A 254 -17.19 15.11 3.29
#